data_AF-B7JYW5-F1
#
_entry.id   AF-B7JYW5-F1
#
_cell.length_a   1.000
_cell.length_b   1.000
_cell.length_c   1.000
_cell.angle_alpha   90.00
_cell.angle_beta   90.00
_cell.angle_gamma   90.00
#
_symmetry.space_group_name_H-M   'P 1'
#
loop_
_entity.id
_entity.type
_entity.pdbx_description
1 polymer ?
#
loop_
_entity_poly.entity_id
_entity_poly.type
_entity_poly.pdbx_seq_one_letter_code
_entity_poly.pdbx_strand_id
1 'polypeptide(L)' 'MTRTIQSQVRYSIEVIQEEACQLVHQGLLHRQQPIYTLCKYIPASEWPNVECELERYDYLLRDRIIDLLNHETWTQD' A
#
# COMPACT_ATOMS: atom_id res chain seq x y z
N MET A 1 -2.98 -0.35 -34.50
CA MET A 1 -1.76 -0.79 -33.81
C MET A 1 -1.62 0.04 -32.53
N THR A 2 -2.23 -0.38 -31.42
CA THR A 2 -2.21 0.41 -30.18
C THR A 2 -1.67 -0.46 -29.06
N ARG A 3 -0.34 -0.50 -28.97
CA ARG A 3 0.33 -0.93 -27.75
C ARG A 3 0.43 0.32 -26.88
N THR A 4 -0.62 0.58 -26.12
CA THR A 4 -0.56 1.56 -25.03
C THR A 4 0.46 1.01 -24.05
N ILE A 5 1.65 1.60 -24.04
CA ILE A 5 2.62 1.37 -22.98
C ILE A 5 2.04 2.08 -21.77
N GLN A 6 1.17 1.39 -21.03
CA GLN A 6 0.87 1.79 -19.67
C GLN A 6 2.21 1.65 -18.94
N SER A 7 2.89 2.78 -18.75
CA SER A 7 3.84 2.93 -17.65
C SER A 7 3.01 2.80 -16.37
N GLN A 8 2.62 1.56 -16.04
CA GLN A 8 2.14 1.16 -14.74
C GLN A 8 3.26 1.61 -13.80
N VAL A 9 3.03 2.68 -13.05
CA VAL A 9 3.74 2.87 -11.79
C VAL A 9 3.44 1.58 -11.03
N ARG A 10 4.42 0.68 -11.02
CA ARG A 10 4.29 -0.59 -10.32
C ARG A 10 4.41 -0.20 -8.85
N TYR A 11 3.29 -0.20 -8.15
CA TYR A 11 3.31 -0.15 -6.69
C TYR A 11 3.97 -1.43 -6.21
N SER A 12 5.28 -1.41 -6.02
CA SER A 12 5.96 -2.47 -5.28
C SER A 12 5.45 -2.46 -3.84
N ILE A 13 5.58 -3.59 -3.14
CA ILE A 13 5.23 -3.65 -1.72
C ILE A 13 5.92 -2.56 -0.89
N GLU A 14 7.18 -2.23 -1.22
CA GLU A 14 7.95 -1.15 -0.60
C GLU A 14 7.26 0.21 -0.72
N VAL A 15 6.76 0.55 -1.92
CA VAL A 15 6.03 1.80 -2.18
C VAL A 15 4.73 1.83 -1.38
N ILE A 16 4.01 0.70 -1.31
CA ILE A 16 2.76 0.59 -0.55
C ILE A 16 3.03 0.78 0.95
N GLN A 17 4.12 0.22 1.47
CA GLN A 17 4.55 0.38 2.85
C GLN A 17 4.99 1.81 3.15
N GLU A 18 5.76 2.46 2.27
CA GLU A 18 6.16 3.85 2.41
C GLU A 18 4.96 4.80 2.45
N GLU A 19 4.00 4.64 1.53
CA GLU A 19 2.78 5.45 1.51
C GLU A 19 1.97 5.24 2.79
N ALA A 20 1.76 3.99 3.21
CA ALA A 20 1.07 3.68 4.45
C ALA A 20 1.78 4.28 5.68
N CYS A 21 3.10 4.23 5.70
CA CYS A 21 3.98 4.82 6.72
C CYS A 21 3.78 6.34 6.78
N GLN A 22 3.86 7.04 5.65
CA GLN A 22 3.69 8.48 5.58
C GLN A 22 2.28 8.90 6.04
N LEU A 23 1.24 8.18 5.61
CA LEU A 23 -0.14 8.45 6.01
C LEU A 23 -0.36 8.26 7.52
N VAL A 24 0.29 7.25 8.12
CA VAL A 24 0.27 7.06 9.58
C VAL A 24 1.04 8.16 10.29
N HIS A 25 2.21 8.56 9.79
CA HIS A 25 3.04 9.61 10.37
C HIS A 25 2.35 10.98 10.33
N GLN A 26 1.61 11.27 9.26
CA GLN A 26 0.79 12.48 9.11
C GLN A 26 -0.49 12.44 9.97
N GLY A 27 -0.80 11.32 10.62
CA GLY A 27 -2.02 11.13 11.41
C GLY A 27 -3.29 10.97 10.55
N LEU A 28 -3.15 10.74 9.25
CA LEU A 28 -4.26 10.51 8.33
C LEU A 28 -4.79 9.08 8.45
N LEU A 29 -3.90 8.11 8.70
CA LEU A 29 -4.24 6.72 8.99
C LEU A 29 -3.81 6.33 10.40
N HIS A 30 -4.53 5.38 10.97
CA HIS A 30 -4.14 4.78 12.25
C HIS A 30 -3.61 3.36 12.00
N ARG A 31 -2.51 2.99 12.65
CA ARG A 31 -1.86 1.67 12.50
C ARG A 31 -2.78 0.46 12.73
N GLN A 32 -3.85 0.63 13.50
CA GLN A 32 -4.85 -0.43 13.75
C GLN A 32 -5.97 -0.50 12.70
N GLN A 33 -6.03 0.47 11.78
CA GLN A 33 -7.00 0.44 10.70
C GLN A 33 -6.63 -0.66 9.69
N PRO A 34 -7.64 -1.20 8.99
CA PRO A 34 -7.40 -2.20 7.95
C PRO A 34 -6.66 -1.62 6.73
N ILE A 35 -5.89 -2.45 6.02
CA ILE A 35 -5.14 -2.09 4.81
C ILE A 35 -6.06 -1.51 3.72
N TYR A 36 -7.32 -1.99 3.60
CA TYR A 36 -8.27 -1.44 2.62
C TYR A 36 -8.50 0.06 2.75
N THR A 37 -8.23 0.65 3.92
CA THR A 37 -8.39 2.09 4.15
C THR A 37 -7.43 2.94 3.30
N LEU A 38 -6.34 2.35 2.78
CA LEU A 38 -5.44 2.97 1.81
C LEU A 38 -6.16 3.34 0.50
N CYS A 39 -7.24 2.65 0.13
CA CYS A 39 -8.05 2.97 -1.06
C CYS A 39 -8.62 4.39 -1.05
N LYS A 40 -8.72 5.02 0.13
CA LYS A 40 -9.17 6.41 0.25
C LYS A 40 -8.11 7.43 -0.18
N TYR A 41 -6.85 7.03 -0.20
CA TYR A 41 -5.69 7.88 -0.48
C TYR A 41 -5.03 7.52 -1.82
N ILE A 42 -5.18 6.27 -2.25
CA ILE A 42 -4.66 5.79 -3.54
C ILE A 42 -5.74 5.97 -4.62
N PRO A 43 -5.38 6.46 -5.82
CA PRO A 43 -6.32 6.58 -6.93
C PRO A 43 -6.98 5.25 -7.29
N ALA A 44 -8.28 5.28 -7.58
CA ALA A 44 -9.03 4.07 -7.97
C ALA A 44 -8.47 3.36 -9.22
N SER A 45 -7.75 4.06 -10.09
CA SER A 45 -7.07 3.47 -11.25
C SER A 45 -5.82 2.65 -10.88
N GLU A 46 -5.22 2.94 -9.73
CA GLU A 46 -3.99 2.30 -9.26
C GLU A 46 -4.27 1.23 -8.20
N TRP A 47 -5.39 1.35 -7.49
CA TRP A 47 -5.83 0.39 -6.47
C TRP A 47 -5.79 -1.08 -6.92
N PRO A 48 -6.23 -1.47 -8.13
CA PRO A 48 -6.14 -2.87 -8.57
C PRO A 48 -4.70 -3.40 -8.63
N ASN A 49 -3.71 -2.54 -8.90
CA ASN A 49 -2.30 -2.95 -8.88
C ASN A 49 -1.80 -3.15 -7.46
N VAL A 50 -2.24 -2.30 -6.52
CA VAL A 50 -1.93 -2.38 -5.10
C VAL A 50 -2.52 -3.64 -4.49
N GLU A 51 -3.78 -3.97 -4.78
CA GLU A 51 -4.42 -5.21 -4.33
C GLU A 51 -3.66 -6.44 -4.80
N CYS A 52 -3.28 -6.47 -6.09
CA CYS A 52 -2.53 -7.58 -6.66
C CYS A 52 -1.15 -7.77 -6.00
N GLU A 53 -0.46 -6.68 -5.67
CA GLU A 53 0.83 -6.75 -4.96
C GLU A 53 0.66 -7.13 -3.49
N LEU A 54 -0.37 -6.64 -2.80
CA LEU A 54 -0.68 -7.08 -1.43
C LEU A 54 -0.95 -8.58 -1.37
N GLU A 55 -1.76 -9.12 -2.29
CA GLU A 55 -2.06 -10.55 -2.37
C GLU A 55 -0.81 -11.39 -2.67
N ARG A 56 0.11 -10.89 -3.50
CA ARG A 56 1.39 -11.56 -3.80
C ARG A 56 2.29 -11.73 -2.59
N TYR A 57 2.18 -10.83 -1.62
CA TYR A 57 2.93 -10.85 -0.36
C TYR A 57 2.09 -11.40 0.81
N ASP A 58 0.98 -12.08 0.52
CA ASP A 58 0.08 -12.71 1.50
C ASP A 58 -0.62 -11.72 2.46
N TYR A 59 -0.71 -10.44 2.09
CA TYR A 59 -1.48 -9.45 2.83
C TYR A 59 -2.94 -9.48 2.43
N LEU A 60 -3.82 -9.46 3.43
CA LEU A 60 -5.26 -9.39 3.23
C LEU A 60 -5.73 -7.95 3.46
N LEU A 61 -6.69 -7.49 2.69
CA LEU A 61 -7.24 -6.12 2.82
C LEU A 61 -7.83 -5.82 4.21
N ARG A 62 -8.18 -6.88 4.96
CA ARG A 62 -8.68 -6.81 6.33
C ARG A 62 -7.56 -6.75 7.38
N ASP A 63 -6.34 -7.13 7.03
CA ASP A 63 -5.20 -7.04 7.95
C ASP A 63 -4.94 -5.60 8.29
N ARG A 64 -4.23 -5.37 9.40
CA ARG A 64 -4.02 -4.02 9.89
C ARG A 64 -2.84 -3.39 9.18
N ILE A 65 -2.85 -2.07 9.08
CA ILE A 65 -1.71 -1.31 8.56
C ILE A 65 -0.43 -1.63 9.36
N ILE A 66 -0.54 -1.88 10.67
CA ILE A 66 0.63 -2.29 11.47
C ILE A 66 1.24 -3.60 10.97
N ASP A 67 0.46 -4.58 10.50
CA ASP A 67 0.98 -5.83 9.97
C ASP A 67 1.74 -5.60 8.66
N LEU A 68 1.23 -4.70 7.81
CA LEU A 68 1.92 -4.24 6.60
C LEU A 68 3.25 -3.53 6.90
N LEU A 69 3.32 -2.78 8.01
CA LEU A 69 4.51 -2.00 8.40
C LEU A 69 5.52 -2.76 9.26
N ASN A 70 5.18 -3.94 9.80
CA ASN A 70 6.01 -4.65 10.78
C ASN A 70 7.13 -5.50 10.14
N HIS A 71 7.03 -5.80 8.85
CA HIS A 71 7.83 -6.86 8.23
C HIS A 71 9.22 -6.44 7.75
N GLU A 72 9.46 -5.14 7.60
CA GLU A 72 10.79 -4.59 7.34
C GLU A 72 11.02 -3.41 8.29
N THR A 73 11.80 -3.67 9.34
CA THR A 73 12.65 -2.69 10.05
C THR A 73 12.23 -1.24 9.85
N TRP A 74 11.23 -0.80 10.63
CA TRP A 74 11.09 0.63 10.95
C TRP A 74 12.31 1.01 11.81
N THR A 75 13.45 1.24 11.17
CA THR A 75 14.60 1.94 11.76
C THR A 75 14.16 3.38 11.97
N GLN A 76 13.52 3.61 13.10
CA GLN A 76 13.25 4.94 13.61
C GLN A 76 14.58 5.47 14.15
N ASP A 77 15.25 6.35 13.40
CA ASP A 77 16.27 7.27 13.95
C ASP A 77 15.59 8.27 14.90
#